data_AF-A0A413ZHW2-F1
#
_entry.id   AF-A0A413ZHW2-F1
#
_cell.length_a   1.000
_cell.length_b   1.000
_cell.length_c   1.000
_cell.angle_alpha   90.00
_cell.angle_beta   90.00
_cell.angle_gamma   90.00
#
_symmetry.space_group_name_H-M   'P 1'
#
loop_
_entity.id
_entity.type
_entity.pdbx_description
1 polymer ?
#
loop_
_entity_poly.entity_id
_entity_poly.type
_entity_poly.pdbx_seq_one_letter_code
_entity_poly.pdbx_strand_id
1 'polypeptide(L)'
;MRTEILQLKDLGRMPNESINDPDNIVEVIRSYDELLKRIQLPISFDEAEVLVQIFPESSFYDLQWDLLKLVESVIRIDDGDKYIQLINACPSQEWKGVLNIRYKNYKKENMEF
;
A
#
# COMPACT_ATOMS: atom_id res chain seq x y z
N MET A 1 1.63 -16.00 5.13
CA MET A 1 0.93 -14.72 5.32
C MET A 1 0.94 -14.37 6.79
N ARG A 2 1.44 -13.18 7.16
CA ARG A 2 1.48 -12.70 8.56
C ARG A 2 0.09 -12.37 9.12
N THR A 3 -0.06 -12.42 10.43
CA THR A 3 -1.32 -12.09 11.13
C THR A 3 -1.74 -10.65 10.88
N GLU A 4 -0.80 -9.71 10.90
CA GLU A 4 -1.06 -8.28 10.67
C GLU A 4 -1.64 -8.02 9.28
N ILE A 5 -1.16 -8.74 8.27
CA ILE A 5 -1.65 -8.66 6.88
C ILE A 5 -3.08 -9.17 6.78
N LEU A 6 -3.40 -10.27 7.47
CA LEU A 6 -4.77 -10.80 7.52
C LEU A 6 -5.71 -9.81 8.23
N GLN A 7 -5.26 -9.20 9.33
CA GLN A 7 -6.05 -8.20 10.04
C GLN A 7 -6.30 -6.95 9.20
N LEU A 8 -5.28 -6.46 8.47
CA LEU A 8 -5.44 -5.35 7.52
C LEU A 8 -6.42 -5.71 6.39
N LYS A 9 -6.38 -6.96 5.89
CA LYS A 9 -7.34 -7.45 4.92
C LYS A 9 -8.77 -7.42 5.45
N ASP A 10 -8.97 -7.84 6.70
CA ASP A 10 -10.28 -7.87 7.36
C ASP A 10 -10.82 -6.47 7.65
N LEU A 11 -9.94 -5.50 7.94
CA LEU A 11 -10.31 -4.08 8.03
C LEU A 11 -10.75 -3.50 6.68
N GLY A 12 -10.24 -4.08 5.58
CA GLY A 12 -10.59 -3.69 4.22
C GLY A 12 -9.85 -2.44 3.76
N ARG A 13 -10.53 -1.62 2.94
CA ARG A 13 -9.94 -0.38 2.44
C ARG A 13 -9.85 0.66 3.55
N MET A 14 -8.72 1.34 3.63
CA MET A 14 -8.57 2.49 4.52
C MET A 14 -9.59 3.57 4.16
N PRO A 15 -10.21 4.23 5.14
CA PRO A 15 -11.09 5.37 4.89
C PRO A 15 -10.35 6.53 4.21
N ASN A 16 -11.07 7.30 3.38
CA ASN A 16 -10.56 8.55 2.83
C ASN A 16 -10.55 9.61 3.92
N GLU A 17 -9.49 10.43 3.95
CA GLU A 17 -9.49 11.64 4.78
C GLU A 17 -10.63 12.58 4.38
N SER A 18 -11.41 13.01 5.37
CA SER A 18 -12.58 13.84 5.19
C SER A 18 -12.75 14.83 6.35
N ILE A 19 -13.33 16.00 6.04
CA ILE A 19 -13.74 16.97 7.07
C ILE A 19 -14.97 16.52 7.85
N ASN A 20 -15.73 15.55 7.31
CA ASN A 20 -16.98 15.05 7.87
C ASN A 20 -16.80 13.59 8.31
N ASP A 21 -15.85 13.38 9.20
CA ASP A 21 -15.53 12.05 9.68
C ASP A 21 -16.53 11.54 10.72
N PRO A 22 -16.76 10.22 10.76
CA PRO A 22 -17.47 9.63 11.88
C PRO A 22 -16.61 9.70 13.16
N ASP A 23 -17.26 9.74 14.31
CA ASP A 23 -16.59 9.86 15.62
C ASP A 23 -15.51 8.77 15.87
N ASN A 24 -15.67 7.60 15.25
CA ASN A 24 -14.75 6.47 15.41
C ASN A 24 -13.54 6.51 14.47
N ILE A 25 -13.39 7.53 13.62
CA ILE A 25 -12.32 7.57 12.61
C ILE A 25 -10.93 7.42 13.23
N VAL A 26 -10.70 8.06 14.38
CA VAL A 26 -9.41 8.06 15.07
C VAL A 26 -9.02 6.64 15.51
N GLU A 27 -9.98 5.82 15.95
CA GLU A 27 -9.74 4.44 16.37
C GLU A 27 -9.48 3.52 15.19
N VAL A 28 -10.19 3.76 14.07
CA VAL A 28 -9.98 3.03 12.82
C VAL A 28 -8.58 3.30 12.29
N ILE A 29 -8.18 4.57 12.18
CA ILE A 29 -6.84 4.94 11.69
C ILE A 29 -5.73 4.43 12.63
N ARG A 30 -5.94 4.49 13.95
CA ARG A 30 -5.00 3.88 14.92
C ARG A 30 -4.82 2.38 14.67
N SER A 31 -5.90 1.66 14.34
CA SER A 31 -5.82 0.22 14.03
C SER A 31 -4.94 -0.05 12.81
N TYR A 32 -5.08 0.75 11.74
CA TYR A 32 -4.19 0.66 10.58
C TYR A 32 -2.73 0.99 10.95
N ASP A 33 -2.49 2.10 11.64
CA ASP A 33 -1.16 2.56 12.04
C ASP A 33 -0.40 1.50 12.87
N GLU A 34 -1.06 0.93 13.88
CA GLU A 34 -0.47 -0.10 14.74
C GLU A 34 -0.12 -1.38 13.97
N LEU A 35 -0.96 -1.78 13.02
CA LEU A 35 -0.72 -2.97 12.19
C LEU A 35 0.41 -2.75 11.19
N LEU A 36 0.41 -1.61 10.50
CA LEU A 36 1.45 -1.26 9.53
C LEU A 36 2.84 -1.21 10.17
N LYS A 37 2.95 -0.62 11.37
CA LYS A 37 4.22 -0.52 12.13
C LYS A 37 4.80 -1.87 12.56
N ARG A 38 3.96 -2.90 12.71
CA ARG A 38 4.40 -4.24 13.13
C ARG A 38 4.94 -5.07 11.96
N ILE A 39 4.61 -4.71 10.72
CA ILE A 39 5.10 -5.43 9.54
C ILE A 39 6.59 -5.15 9.33
N GLN A 40 7.38 -6.23 9.38
CA GLN A 40 8.82 -6.17 9.14
C GLN A 40 9.15 -6.63 7.71
N LEU A 41 10.05 -5.91 7.05
CA LEU A 41 10.62 -6.31 5.76
C LEU A 41 11.60 -7.49 5.92
N PRO A 42 11.76 -8.34 4.88
CA PRO A 42 11.03 -8.31 3.61
C PRO A 42 9.60 -8.87 3.76
N ILE A 43 8.68 -8.34 2.96
CA ILE A 43 7.37 -8.97 2.74
C ILE A 43 7.39 -9.82 1.47
N SER A 44 6.50 -10.79 1.41
CA SER A 44 6.24 -11.58 0.20
C SER A 44 5.36 -10.83 -0.79
N PHE A 45 5.33 -11.29 -2.04
CA PHE A 45 4.47 -10.71 -3.07
C PHE A 45 2.99 -10.84 -2.70
N ASP A 46 2.53 -12.01 -2.25
CA ASP A 46 1.16 -12.25 -1.79
C ASP A 46 0.73 -11.28 -0.66
N GLU A 47 1.66 -10.90 0.22
CA GLU A 47 1.39 -9.90 1.25
C GLU A 47 1.28 -8.50 0.66
N ALA A 48 2.12 -8.16 -0.31
CA ALA A 48 2.01 -6.89 -1.03
C ALA A 48 0.68 -6.81 -1.80
N GLU A 49 0.20 -7.92 -2.37
CA GLU A 49 -1.11 -7.98 -3.04
C GLU A 49 -2.24 -7.65 -2.08
N VAL A 50 -2.20 -8.13 -0.84
CA VAL A 50 -3.17 -7.73 0.18
C VAL A 50 -3.03 -6.24 0.51
N LEU A 51 -1.81 -5.76 0.73
CA LEU A 51 -1.55 -4.36 1.09
C LEU A 51 -1.93 -3.37 -0.03
N VAL A 52 -1.82 -3.75 -1.30
CA VAL A 52 -2.26 -2.85 -2.38
C VAL A 52 -3.79 -2.71 -2.44
N GLN A 53 -4.53 -3.70 -1.94
CA GLN A 53 -6.00 -3.64 -1.87
C GLN A 53 -6.51 -2.66 -0.81
N ILE A 54 -5.72 -2.35 0.23
CA ILE A 54 -6.21 -1.52 1.34
C ILE A 54 -6.09 -0.01 1.08
N PHE A 55 -5.53 0.40 -0.06
CA PHE A 55 -5.42 1.82 -0.39
C PHE A 55 -6.79 2.53 -0.36
N PRO A 56 -6.88 3.71 0.29
CA PRO A 56 -8.05 4.56 0.24
C PRO A 56 -8.29 5.01 -1.20
N GLU A 57 -9.48 5.52 -1.49
CA GLU A 57 -9.80 6.02 -2.83
C GLU A 57 -8.96 7.25 -3.18
N SER A 58 -8.77 8.16 -2.24
CA SER A 58 -8.02 9.39 -2.38
C SER A 58 -7.10 9.65 -1.17
N SER A 59 -7.38 10.67 -0.37
CA SER A 59 -6.49 11.16 0.69
C SER A 59 -6.32 10.18 1.84
N PHE A 60 -5.11 10.13 2.41
CA PHE A 60 -4.75 9.37 3.61
C PHE A 60 -4.72 10.28 4.85
N TYR A 61 -4.88 9.66 6.03
CA TYR A 61 -4.53 10.27 7.33
C TYR A 61 -3.05 10.03 7.68
N ASP A 62 -2.14 10.59 6.89
CA ASP A 62 -0.68 10.50 7.12
C ASP A 62 -0.05 9.09 7.14
N LEU A 63 -0.77 8.05 6.71
CA LEU A 63 -0.27 6.66 6.63
C LEU A 63 0.28 6.27 5.24
N GLN A 64 0.24 7.19 4.26
CA GLN A 64 0.62 6.91 2.87
C GLN A 64 2.05 6.36 2.76
N TRP A 65 2.98 6.88 3.56
CA TRP A 65 4.39 6.53 3.45
C TRP A 65 4.68 5.12 3.94
N ASP A 66 4.03 4.68 5.02
CA ASP A 66 4.26 3.35 5.59
C ASP A 66 3.72 2.28 4.65
N LEU A 67 2.52 2.49 4.11
CA LEU A 67 1.93 1.55 3.15
C LEU A 67 2.71 1.51 1.83
N LEU A 68 3.09 2.67 1.28
CA LEU A 68 3.89 2.75 0.06
C LEU A 68 5.23 2.03 0.19
N LYS A 69 5.96 2.24 1.31
CA LYS A 69 7.25 1.57 1.56
C LYS A 69 7.12 0.06 1.55
N LEU A 70 6.06 -0.48 2.16
CA LEU A 70 5.82 -1.92 2.19
C LEU A 70 5.54 -2.47 0.78
N VAL A 71 4.60 -1.87 0.05
CA VAL A 71 4.25 -2.30 -1.32
C VAL A 71 5.43 -2.17 -2.27
N GLU A 72 6.18 -1.08 -2.22
CA GLU A 72 7.33 -0.86 -3.11
C GLU A 72 8.54 -1.73 -2.78
N SER A 73 8.62 -2.28 -1.58
CA SER A 73 9.73 -3.17 -1.21
C SER A 73 9.81 -4.41 -2.10
N VAL A 74 8.69 -4.84 -2.70
CA VAL A 74 8.64 -6.00 -3.58
C VAL A 74 9.01 -5.70 -5.04
N ILE A 75 9.27 -4.42 -5.41
CA ILE A 75 9.76 -4.04 -6.75
C ILE A 75 11.02 -4.83 -7.13
N ARG A 76 11.86 -5.14 -6.13
CA ARG A 76 13.16 -5.80 -6.31
C ARG A 76 13.09 -7.32 -6.36
N ILE A 77 11.92 -7.91 -6.06
CA ILE A 77 11.78 -9.35 -5.85
C ILE A 77 11.50 -10.09 -7.17
N ASP A 78 10.95 -9.42 -8.19
CA ASP A 78 10.45 -10.10 -9.39
C ASP A 78 10.74 -9.36 -10.70
N ASP A 79 10.59 -10.09 -11.82
CA ASP A 79 10.55 -9.50 -13.15
C ASP A 79 9.42 -8.48 -13.20
N GLY A 80 9.69 -7.30 -13.77
CA GLY A 80 8.84 -6.11 -13.66
C GLY A 80 7.35 -6.29 -13.96
N ASP A 81 6.97 -7.35 -14.68
CA ASP A 81 5.59 -7.70 -15.00
C ASP A 81 4.73 -8.00 -13.76
N LYS A 82 5.27 -8.68 -12.72
CA LYS A 82 4.49 -8.94 -11.51
C LYS A 82 4.23 -7.67 -10.71
N TYR A 83 5.20 -6.76 -10.65
CA TYR A 83 4.97 -5.48 -9.98
C TYR A 83 3.92 -4.64 -10.72
N ILE A 84 3.86 -4.71 -12.06
CA ILE A 84 2.79 -4.08 -12.84
C ILE A 84 1.42 -4.71 -12.51
N GLN A 85 1.34 -6.04 -12.37
CA GLN A 85 0.11 -6.72 -11.95
C GLN A 85 -0.34 -6.25 -10.56
N LEU A 86 0.61 -6.10 -9.63
CA LEU A 86 0.35 -5.55 -8.30
C LEU A 86 -0.23 -4.12 -8.37
N ILE A 87 0.36 -3.24 -9.18
CA ILE A 87 -0.17 -1.88 -9.39
C ILE A 87 -1.59 -1.94 -9.96
N ASN A 88 -1.85 -2.83 -10.92
CA ASN A 88 -3.16 -2.98 -11.54
C ASN A 88 -4.23 -3.48 -10.57
N ALA A 89 -3.83 -4.26 -9.56
CA ALA A 89 -4.69 -4.73 -8.50
C ALA A 89 -5.11 -3.58 -7.55
N CYS A 90 -4.37 -2.47 -7.47
CA CYS A 90 -4.75 -1.31 -6.65
C CYS A 90 -6.18 -0.82 -7.00
N PRO A 91 -7.11 -0.76 -6.03
CA PRO A 91 -8.48 -0.36 -6.29
C PRO A 91 -8.63 1.16 -6.48
N SER A 92 -7.67 1.95 -6.00
CA SER A 92 -7.66 3.41 -6.19
C SER A 92 -7.00 3.79 -7.50
N GLN A 93 -7.70 4.58 -8.33
CA GLN A 93 -7.15 5.11 -9.57
C GLN A 93 -6.05 6.16 -9.31
N GLU A 94 -6.23 6.97 -8.26
CA GLU A 94 -5.24 7.97 -7.86
C GLU A 94 -3.93 7.29 -7.43
N TRP A 95 -4.01 6.33 -6.51
CA TRP A 95 -2.82 5.63 -6.01
C TRP A 95 -2.21 4.68 -7.03
N LYS A 96 -3.01 4.12 -7.93
CA LYS A 96 -2.50 3.42 -9.11
C LYS A 96 -1.65 4.34 -9.99
N GLY A 97 -2.07 5.60 -10.17
CA GLY A 97 -1.27 6.62 -10.87
C GLY A 97 0.06 6.91 -10.17
N VAL A 98 0.01 7.11 -8.85
CA VAL A 98 1.20 7.35 -8.02
C VAL A 98 2.18 6.18 -8.10
N LEU A 99 1.73 4.95 -7.87
CA LEU A 99 2.57 3.74 -7.93
C LEU A 99 3.20 3.57 -9.33
N ASN A 100 2.45 3.84 -10.41
CA ASN A 100 2.98 3.81 -11.77
C ASN A 100 4.10 4.83 -12.00
N ILE A 101 3.94 6.07 -11.52
CA ILE A 101 4.97 7.11 -11.65
C ILE A 101 6.23 6.69 -10.89
N ARG A 102 6.08 6.21 -9.66
CA ARG A 102 7.21 5.79 -8.82
C ARG A 102 7.93 4.58 -9.41
N TYR A 103 7.20 3.62 -9.98
CA TYR A 103 7.78 2.50 -10.71
C TYR A 103 8.54 2.93 -11.98
N LYS A 104 8.00 3.87 -12.76
CA LYS A 104 8.70 4.43 -13.92
C LYS A 104 10.00 5.13 -13.52
N ASN A 105 9.99 5.89 -12.42
CA ASN A 105 11.19 6.54 -11.89
C ASN A 105 12.23 5.51 -11.46
N TYR A 106 11.81 4.48 -10.70
CA TYR A 106 12.69 3.36 -10.33
C TYR A 106 13.33 2.72 -11.57
N LYS A 107 12.54 2.40 -12.61
CA LYS A 107 13.10 1.82 -13.84
C LYS A 107 14.08 2.77 -14.53
N LYS A 108 13.80 4.06 -14.59
CA LYS A 108 14.70 5.05 -15.19
C LYS A 108 16.04 5.13 -14.44
N GLU A 109 16.02 5.13 -13.11
CA GLU A 109 17.22 5.19 -12.27
C GLU A 109 18.05 3.91 -12.32
N ASN A 110 17.41 2.74 -12.52
CA ASN A 110 18.09 1.44 -12.55
C ASN A 110 18.34 0.92 -13.99
N MET A 111 18.05 1.72 -15.01
CA MET A 111 18.37 1.47 -16.42
C MET A 111 19.54 2.34 -16.93
N GLU A 112 20.36 2.90 -16.03
CA GLU A 112 21.63 3.52 -16.43
C GLU A 112 22.56 2.45 -17.02
N PHE A 113 22.94 2.66 -18.29
CA PHE A 113 23.88 1.87 -19.07
C PHE A 113 25.33 2.05 -18.57
#